data_AF-A0A7X1AZB7-F1
#
_entry.id   AF-A0A7X1AZB7-F1
#
_cell.length_a   1.000
_cell.length_b   1.000
_cell.length_c   1.000
_cell.angle_alpha   90.00
_cell.angle_beta   90.00
_cell.angle_gamma   90.00
#
_symmetry.space_group_name_H-M   'P 1'
#
loop_
_entity.id
_entity.type
_entity.pdbx_description
1 polymer ?
#
loop_
_entity_poly.entity_id
_entity_poly.type
_entity_poly.pdbx_seq_one_letter_code
_entity_poly.pdbx_strand_id
1 'polypeptide(L)'
;MYKIIEEGNTLESLDELVHETKVTALLGSGISSWSPTSLATGASFTSAIYDLLFPTGPISDRLEIDDQFPDKIKSLPFEVILEKSPDERRIRLFLRNLYGIAKPNPLHELLAQQVKLNVISDLITTNYDTALDTALAHVSSCEGERFGSLTRVVNEPTLSDTHTRYYFKIHGSADDSNGETLIFALTQEARMSGKKAALFKSLIKNRTLLVIGYSGRDFEICPEIEKLPINRIIWLAYRREDLGIGGKRVLTRHNGTLLEGDLRYWLPLLFGEELNLQNSEISFPKERLALIFSDAELALWRVALLNHLSYAAKAAREIVEVDHHSLETAELVAEAHALRADALHKSGKYRCAARAYATALELVEDTASIETASRYLVGISDNSRMYGRLLRGAIAARRASAIAEVDFGLSAEVRQTRLLALSFMYRVFAHYRGFAWLRRAIQRIAAKRLQSQEDVLLESGAYANYHHLVLWVARFDVGNIVKISQRTYSASEGFEEIGYTLAQMQAFRAQADSRTSEWEEEARKWSELAAELGVHPEAYKLFRLRRQFRPDDAALKSAEEYHFAQCEYSPWMRFLRRRWA
;
A
#
# COMPACT_ATOMS: atom_id res chain seq x y z
N MET A 1 -19.57 -15.21 7.50
CA MET A 1 -18.78 -15.38 8.73
C MET A 1 -17.98 -16.66 8.54
N TYR A 2 -16.67 -16.65 8.77
CA TYR A 2 -15.82 -17.83 8.63
C TYR A 2 -15.71 -18.58 9.97
N LYS A 3 -15.27 -19.85 9.93
CA LYS A 3 -15.09 -20.68 11.14
C LYS A 3 -13.77 -20.32 11.82
N ILE A 4 -13.77 -20.15 13.14
CA ILE A 4 -12.56 -19.96 13.95
C ILE A 4 -12.39 -21.18 14.84
N ILE A 5 -11.17 -21.68 14.93
CA ILE A 5 -10.79 -22.80 15.78
C ILE A 5 -9.54 -22.40 16.53
N GLU A 6 -9.69 -22.25 17.84
CA GLU A 6 -8.61 -21.86 18.73
C GLU A 6 -7.81 -23.10 19.16
N GLU A 7 -6.53 -22.88 19.42
CA GLU A 7 -5.61 -23.87 19.98
C GLU A 7 -6.20 -24.57 21.22
N GLY A 8 -6.07 -25.90 21.28
CA GLY A 8 -6.62 -26.72 22.35
C GLY A 8 -8.02 -27.28 22.10
N ASN A 9 -8.74 -26.80 21.08
CA ASN A 9 -10.00 -27.43 20.67
C ASN A 9 -9.73 -28.68 19.83
N THR A 10 -10.21 -29.84 20.30
CA THR A 10 -10.15 -31.09 19.55
C THR A 10 -11.09 -31.03 18.35
N LEU A 11 -10.52 -31.10 17.15
CA LEU A 11 -11.27 -31.37 15.94
C LEU A 11 -11.23 -32.88 15.69
N GLU A 12 -12.40 -33.51 15.64
CA GLU A 12 -12.51 -34.94 15.34
C GLU A 12 -12.02 -35.29 13.92
N SER A 13 -11.70 -34.31 13.04
CA SER A 13 -11.11 -34.61 11.73
C SER A 13 -10.31 -33.50 11.04
N LEU A 14 -9.18 -33.06 11.62
CA LEU A 14 -8.17 -32.29 10.85
C LEU A 14 -7.60 -33.09 9.66
N ASP A 15 -7.57 -34.42 9.77
CA ASP A 15 -7.12 -35.28 8.68
C ASP A 15 -8.07 -35.24 7.48
N GLU A 16 -9.39 -35.23 7.71
CA GLU A 16 -10.39 -35.03 6.64
C GLU A 16 -10.25 -33.66 5.98
N LEU A 17 -9.70 -32.68 6.71
CA LEU A 17 -9.53 -31.34 6.17
C LEU A 17 -8.50 -31.28 5.04
N VAL A 18 -7.50 -32.17 5.03
CA VAL A 18 -6.36 -32.15 4.09
C VAL A 18 -6.44 -33.24 3.02
N HIS A 19 -7.10 -34.38 3.29
CA HIS A 19 -7.00 -35.57 2.41
C HIS A 19 -8.05 -35.69 1.29
N GLU A 20 -9.10 -34.87 1.27
CA GLU A 20 -10.19 -35.01 0.28
C GLU A 20 -9.82 -34.57 -1.14
N THR A 21 -8.85 -33.65 -1.30
CA THR A 21 -8.54 -32.99 -2.58
C THR A 21 -7.06 -32.65 -2.68
N LYS A 22 -6.58 -32.27 -3.87
CA LYS A 22 -5.22 -31.73 -4.03
C LYS A 22 -5.05 -30.48 -3.17
N VAL A 23 -3.96 -30.42 -2.41
CA VAL A 23 -3.64 -29.30 -1.52
C VAL A 23 -2.59 -28.41 -2.17
N THR A 24 -2.86 -27.11 -2.21
CA THR A 24 -1.87 -26.08 -2.56
C THR A 24 -1.57 -25.27 -1.31
N ALA A 25 -0.29 -25.12 -0.98
CA ALA A 25 0.11 -24.31 0.16
C ALA A 25 0.53 -22.90 -0.29
N LEU A 26 -0.03 -21.87 0.35
CA LEU A 26 0.42 -20.48 0.25
C LEU A 26 1.20 -20.12 1.51
N LEU A 27 2.47 -19.81 1.31
CA LEU A 27 3.46 -19.64 2.36
C LEU A 27 3.87 -18.16 2.45
N GLY A 28 3.77 -17.59 3.64
CA GLY A 28 4.24 -16.22 3.91
C GLY A 28 5.50 -16.19 4.78
N SER A 29 5.97 -14.97 5.08
CA SER A 29 7.24 -14.75 5.78
C SER A 29 7.32 -15.39 7.17
N GLY A 30 6.18 -15.74 7.78
CA GLY A 30 6.15 -16.45 9.05
C GLY A 30 6.94 -17.76 9.03
N ILE A 31 6.99 -18.49 7.92
CA ILE A 31 7.69 -19.79 7.84
C ILE A 31 9.21 -19.68 8.03
N SER A 32 9.78 -18.51 7.74
CA SER A 32 11.21 -18.25 7.79
C SER A 32 11.69 -17.68 9.12
N SER A 33 10.79 -17.50 10.10
CA SER A 33 11.07 -16.82 11.37
C SER A 33 11.84 -17.65 12.40
N TRP A 34 11.86 -18.98 12.27
CA TRP A 34 12.50 -19.88 13.23
C TRP A 34 13.96 -20.19 12.90
N SER A 35 14.72 -20.51 13.95
CA SER A 35 16.10 -20.99 13.82
C SER A 35 16.16 -22.27 12.99
N PRO A 36 17.19 -22.43 12.13
CA PRO A 36 18.33 -21.53 11.95
C PRO A 36 18.12 -20.50 10.83
N THR A 37 16.96 -20.45 10.17
CA THR A 37 16.65 -19.45 9.13
C THR A 37 16.59 -18.04 9.73
N SER A 38 15.82 -17.87 10.81
CA SER A 38 15.77 -16.66 11.66
C SER A 38 15.55 -15.33 10.90
N LEU A 39 14.82 -15.35 9.79
CA LEU A 39 14.58 -14.17 8.96
C LEU A 39 13.45 -13.30 9.52
N ALA A 40 13.60 -11.99 9.37
CA ALA A 40 12.59 -11.04 9.78
C ALA A 40 11.32 -11.16 8.92
N THR A 41 10.17 -11.27 9.58
CA THR A 41 8.86 -11.08 8.94
C THR A 41 8.68 -9.63 8.51
N GLY A 42 7.75 -9.36 7.59
CA GLY A 42 7.42 -7.97 7.18
C GLY A 42 7.06 -7.06 8.37
N ALA A 43 6.38 -7.59 9.38
CA ALA A 43 6.04 -6.85 10.61
C ALA A 43 7.28 -6.55 11.47
N SER A 44 8.16 -7.55 11.67
CA SER A 44 9.42 -7.35 12.39
C SER A 44 10.35 -6.37 11.69
N PHE A 45 10.43 -6.45 10.35
CA PHE A 45 11.18 -5.52 9.51
C PHE A 45 10.64 -4.09 9.67
N THR A 46 9.33 -3.93 9.52
CA THR A 46 8.63 -2.65 9.70
C THR A 46 8.91 -2.03 11.07
N SER A 47 8.86 -2.82 12.14
CA SER A 47 9.21 -2.34 13.49
C SER A 47 10.66 -1.87 13.57
N ALA A 48 11.60 -2.57 12.93
CA ALA A 48 13.00 -2.18 12.95
C ALA A 48 13.29 -0.92 12.12
N ILE A 49 12.57 -0.71 11.01
CA ILE A 49 12.60 0.56 10.27
C ILE A 49 12.03 1.70 11.11
N TYR A 50 10.94 1.46 11.83
CA TYR A 50 10.39 2.44 12.76
C TYR A 50 11.44 2.86 13.78
N ASP A 51 12.09 1.91 14.45
CA ASP A 51 13.11 2.19 15.47
C ASP A 51 14.35 2.91 14.88
N LEU A 52 14.70 2.62 13.63
CA LEU A 52 15.78 3.29 12.91
C LEU A 52 15.41 4.75 12.57
N LEU A 53 14.21 4.96 12.03
CA LEU A 53 13.80 6.26 11.53
C LEU A 53 13.38 7.18 12.67
N PHE A 54 12.69 6.66 13.69
CA PHE A 54 12.15 7.40 14.82
C PHE A 54 12.75 6.91 16.15
N PRO A 55 14.07 7.07 16.36
CA PRO A 55 14.69 6.63 17.61
C PRO A 55 14.14 7.41 18.80
N THR A 56 14.07 6.73 19.95
CA THR A 56 13.73 7.39 21.23
C THR A 56 14.75 8.49 21.54
N GLY A 57 14.27 9.65 21.98
CA GLY A 57 15.11 10.79 22.33
C GLY A 57 14.79 12.04 21.49
N PRO A 58 15.79 12.89 21.18
CA PRO A 58 15.56 14.25 20.68
C PRO A 58 14.67 14.35 19.44
N ILE A 59 14.75 13.37 18.52
CA ILE A 59 13.92 13.35 17.31
C ILE A 59 12.44 13.12 17.67
N SER A 60 12.16 12.09 18.47
CA SER A 60 10.79 11.76 18.88
C SER A 60 10.17 12.86 19.74
N ASP A 61 10.95 13.43 20.66
CA ASP A 61 10.54 14.54 21.51
C ASP A 61 10.23 15.80 20.68
N ARG A 62 11.10 16.13 19.72
CA ARG A 62 10.93 17.28 18.81
C ARG A 62 9.71 17.13 17.91
N LEU A 63 9.42 15.92 17.43
CA LEU A 63 8.31 15.68 16.52
C LEU A 63 6.96 15.64 17.23
N GLU A 64 6.94 15.54 18.57
CA GLU A 64 5.72 15.37 19.38
C GLU A 64 4.94 14.15 18.87
N ILE A 65 5.63 13.01 18.76
CA ILE A 65 5.04 11.75 18.29
C ILE A 65 3.93 11.34 19.27
N ASP A 66 2.71 11.12 18.76
CA ASP A 66 1.59 10.67 19.59
C ASP A 66 1.71 9.19 19.92
N ASP A 67 1.11 8.75 21.03
CA ASP A 67 1.19 7.37 21.52
C ASP A 67 0.69 6.32 20.50
N GLN A 68 -0.14 6.72 19.52
CA GLN A 68 -0.68 5.82 18.49
C GLN A 68 0.20 5.74 17.24
N PHE A 69 1.15 6.65 17.07
CA PHE A 69 2.01 6.70 15.89
C PHE A 69 2.87 5.44 15.69
N PRO A 70 3.47 4.83 16.75
CA PRO A 70 4.20 3.57 16.59
C PRO A 70 3.30 2.47 16.03
N ASP A 71 2.09 2.34 16.55
CA ASP A 71 1.13 1.32 16.12
C ASP A 71 0.66 1.56 14.67
N LYS A 72 0.45 2.82 14.28
CA LYS A 72 0.12 3.19 12.89
C LYS A 72 1.23 2.77 11.93
N ILE A 73 2.49 3.09 12.21
CA ILE A 73 3.61 2.67 11.34
C ILE A 73 3.73 1.14 11.33
N LYS A 74 3.64 0.50 12.50
CA LYS A 74 3.76 -0.96 12.62
C LYS A 74 2.64 -1.73 11.91
N SER A 75 1.50 -1.07 11.68
CA SER A 75 0.38 -1.62 10.92
C SER A 75 0.51 -1.48 9.41
N LEU A 76 1.46 -0.69 8.90
CA LEU A 76 1.67 -0.50 7.47
C LEU A 76 2.22 -1.79 6.83
N PRO A 77 1.84 -2.08 5.58
CA PRO A 77 2.55 -3.04 4.76
C PRO A 77 4.02 -2.65 4.63
N PHE A 78 4.89 -3.65 4.65
CA PHE A 78 6.33 -3.48 4.54
C PHE A 78 6.71 -2.73 3.25
N GLU A 79 5.97 -3.01 2.18
CA GLU A 79 6.15 -2.48 0.84
C GLU A 79 5.84 -0.98 0.75
N VAL A 80 4.87 -0.50 1.55
CA VAL A 80 4.55 0.92 1.67
C VAL A 80 5.72 1.68 2.28
N ILE A 81 6.41 1.10 3.26
CA ILE A 81 7.52 1.75 3.95
C ILE A 81 8.75 1.84 3.05
N LEU A 82 9.05 0.74 2.36
CA LEU A 82 10.20 0.68 1.47
C LEU A 82 10.04 1.53 0.21
N GLU A 83 8.83 1.67 -0.31
CA GLU A 83 8.56 2.59 -1.43
C GLU A 83 8.92 4.04 -1.07
N LYS A 84 8.95 4.40 0.23
CA LYS A 84 9.33 5.75 0.68
C LYS A 84 10.83 5.92 0.93
N SER A 85 11.64 4.89 0.66
CA SER A 85 13.10 4.98 0.74
C SER A 85 13.64 6.01 -0.27
N PRO A 86 14.68 6.79 0.09
CA PRO A 86 15.33 7.73 -0.83
C PRO A 86 16.09 7.05 -1.98
N ASP A 87 16.47 5.77 -1.84
CA ASP A 87 17.17 5.00 -2.88
C ASP A 87 16.66 3.55 -2.91
N GLU A 88 15.79 3.26 -3.89
CA GLU A 88 15.22 1.93 -4.11
C GLU A 88 16.31 0.88 -4.43
N ARG A 89 17.34 1.27 -5.19
CA ARG A 89 18.40 0.35 -5.62
C ARG A 89 19.24 -0.11 -4.43
N ARG A 90 19.58 0.80 -3.50
CA ARG A 90 20.27 0.44 -2.26
C ARG A 90 19.43 -0.50 -1.39
N ILE A 91 18.12 -0.26 -1.26
CA ILE A 91 17.21 -1.17 -0.55
C ILE A 91 17.16 -2.54 -1.22
N ARG A 92 17.00 -2.62 -2.54
CA ARG A 92 16.99 -3.87 -3.29
C ARG A 92 18.23 -4.72 -3.00
N LEU A 93 19.42 -4.11 -3.07
CA LEU A 93 20.68 -4.79 -2.78
C LEU A 93 20.78 -5.21 -1.31
N PHE A 94 20.32 -4.38 -0.38
CA PHE A 94 20.24 -4.72 1.04
C PHE A 94 19.32 -5.92 1.28
N LEU A 95 18.11 -5.93 0.72
CA LEU A 95 17.16 -7.04 0.83
C LEU A 95 17.70 -8.33 0.23
N ARG A 96 18.30 -8.26 -0.97
CA ARG A 96 18.96 -9.42 -1.60
C ARG A 96 19.99 -10.04 -0.66
N ASN A 97 20.84 -9.21 -0.05
CA ASN A 97 21.86 -9.69 0.88
C ASN A 97 21.27 -10.22 2.19
N LEU A 98 20.21 -9.59 2.71
CA LEU A 98 19.55 -9.99 3.94
C LEU A 98 18.82 -11.33 3.78
N TYR A 99 18.08 -11.50 2.68
CA TYR A 99 17.24 -12.66 2.42
C TYR A 99 17.97 -13.76 1.62
N GLY A 100 19.21 -13.56 1.17
CA GLY A 100 20.03 -14.58 0.51
C GLY A 100 20.45 -15.77 1.40
N ILE A 101 19.84 -15.93 2.58
CA ILE A 101 20.09 -17.04 3.51
C ILE A 101 19.41 -18.31 2.98
N ALA A 102 20.20 -19.36 2.81
CA ALA A 102 19.74 -20.64 2.27
C ALA A 102 19.52 -21.74 3.33
N LYS A 103 19.67 -21.44 4.63
CA LYS A 103 19.62 -22.48 5.67
C LYS A 103 18.17 -22.79 6.06
N PRO A 104 17.63 -23.98 5.75
CA PRO A 104 16.29 -24.37 6.15
C PRO A 104 16.17 -24.52 7.67
N ASN A 105 14.94 -24.40 8.14
CA ASN A 105 14.52 -24.73 9.51
C ASN A 105 13.62 -25.97 9.46
N PRO A 106 13.27 -26.56 10.61
CA PRO A 106 12.47 -27.79 10.62
C PRO A 106 11.11 -27.64 9.94
N LEU A 107 10.54 -26.44 9.88
CA LEU A 107 9.30 -26.18 9.15
C LEU A 107 9.52 -26.28 7.62
N HIS A 108 10.59 -25.70 7.11
CA HIS A 108 10.95 -25.85 5.69
C HIS A 108 11.14 -27.33 5.31
N GLU A 109 11.82 -28.09 6.16
CA GLU A 109 12.06 -29.52 5.97
C GLU A 109 10.76 -30.32 5.98
N LEU A 110 9.87 -30.05 6.95
CA LEU A 110 8.52 -30.64 7.01
C LEU A 110 7.75 -30.36 5.71
N LEU A 111 7.67 -29.10 5.27
CA LEU A 111 6.94 -28.74 4.04
C LEU A 111 7.52 -29.43 2.80
N ALA A 112 8.86 -29.49 2.68
CA ALA A 112 9.51 -30.21 1.59
C ALA A 112 9.20 -31.70 1.61
N GLN A 113 9.17 -32.32 2.79
CA GLN A 113 8.78 -33.71 2.96
C GLN A 113 7.31 -33.95 2.56
N GLN A 114 6.38 -33.08 2.96
CA GLN A 114 4.97 -33.18 2.57
C GLN A 114 4.77 -33.03 1.05
N VAL A 115 5.60 -32.22 0.39
CA VAL A 115 5.66 -32.15 -1.08
C VAL A 115 6.15 -33.46 -1.67
N LYS A 116 7.21 -34.06 -1.13
CA LYS A 116 7.73 -35.37 -1.58
C LYS A 116 6.70 -36.48 -1.43
N LEU A 117 5.93 -36.47 -0.35
CA LEU A 117 4.84 -37.42 -0.07
C LEU A 117 3.57 -37.17 -0.91
N ASN A 118 3.54 -36.13 -1.75
CA ASN A 118 2.37 -35.68 -2.51
C ASN A 118 1.16 -35.27 -1.66
N VAL A 119 1.35 -34.98 -0.37
CA VAL A 119 0.32 -34.38 0.48
C VAL A 119 0.06 -32.95 0.01
N ILE A 120 1.13 -32.18 -0.18
CA ILE A 120 1.06 -30.84 -0.79
C ILE A 120 1.43 -30.97 -2.27
N SER A 121 0.50 -30.70 -3.18
CA SER A 121 0.75 -30.82 -4.61
C SER A 121 1.56 -29.65 -5.16
N ASP A 122 1.24 -28.42 -4.74
CA ASP A 122 1.84 -27.20 -5.26
C ASP A 122 2.15 -26.22 -4.12
N LEU A 123 3.17 -25.40 -4.33
CA LEU A 123 3.62 -24.38 -3.40
C LEU A 123 3.55 -23.01 -4.06
N ILE A 124 3.06 -22.03 -3.32
CA ILE A 124 3.13 -20.61 -3.64
C ILE A 124 3.78 -19.93 -2.45
N THR A 125 4.78 -19.08 -2.66
CA THR A 125 5.41 -18.33 -1.57
C THR A 125 5.60 -16.87 -1.93
N THR A 126 5.43 -15.99 -0.95
CA THR A 126 5.80 -14.56 -1.02
C THR A 126 7.23 -14.32 -0.54
N ASN A 127 7.94 -15.36 -0.10
CA ASN A 127 9.26 -15.21 0.52
C ASN A 127 10.36 -15.12 -0.54
N TYR A 128 11.28 -14.19 -0.33
CA TYR A 128 12.46 -14.02 -1.18
C TYR A 128 13.54 -15.08 -0.91
N ASP A 129 13.62 -15.56 0.33
CA ASP A 129 14.71 -16.43 0.78
C ASP A 129 14.75 -17.79 0.09
N THR A 130 15.89 -18.48 0.16
CA THR A 130 16.10 -19.78 -0.49
C THR A 130 16.08 -20.95 0.47
N ALA A 131 15.60 -20.76 1.71
CA ALA A 131 15.58 -21.81 2.72
C ALA A 131 14.68 -22.98 2.30
N LEU A 132 13.49 -22.70 1.76
CA LEU A 132 12.61 -23.73 1.21
C LEU A 132 13.17 -24.38 -0.05
N ASP A 133 13.83 -23.61 -0.92
CA ASP A 133 14.52 -24.10 -2.11
C ASP A 133 15.57 -25.16 -1.72
N THR A 134 16.38 -24.89 -0.68
CA THR A 134 17.35 -25.83 -0.15
C THR A 134 16.70 -27.07 0.48
N ALA A 135 15.62 -26.92 1.25
CA ALA A 135 14.89 -28.06 1.80
C ALA A 135 14.31 -28.98 0.71
N LEU A 136 13.71 -28.39 -0.35
CA LEU A 136 13.20 -29.11 -1.52
C LEU A 136 14.32 -29.82 -2.28
N ALA A 137 15.48 -29.18 -2.42
CA ALA A 137 16.65 -29.78 -3.04
C ALA A 137 17.12 -31.02 -2.28
N HIS A 138 17.19 -30.93 -0.94
CA HIS A 138 17.60 -32.06 -0.10
C HIS A 138 16.70 -33.29 -0.27
N VAL A 139 15.37 -33.12 -0.24
CA VAL A 139 14.44 -34.26 -0.30
C VAL A 139 14.33 -34.89 -1.69
N SER A 140 14.61 -34.11 -2.73
CA SER A 140 14.55 -34.51 -4.15
C SER A 140 15.89 -34.91 -4.75
N SER A 141 16.99 -34.61 -4.07
CA SER A 141 18.37 -34.77 -4.58
C SER A 141 18.61 -34.05 -5.91
N CYS A 142 17.95 -32.89 -6.12
CA CYS A 142 18.04 -32.06 -7.32
C CYS A 142 18.18 -30.58 -6.94
N GLU A 143 18.90 -29.77 -7.72
CA GLU A 143 19.07 -28.33 -7.48
C GLU A 143 18.61 -27.49 -8.69
N GLY A 144 18.44 -26.19 -8.48
CA GLY A 144 18.13 -25.23 -9.54
C GLY A 144 16.63 -25.08 -9.81
N GLU A 145 16.22 -25.16 -11.08
CA GLU A 145 14.83 -24.92 -11.50
C GLU A 145 13.87 -26.10 -11.25
N ARG A 146 14.41 -27.24 -10.80
CA ARG A 146 13.65 -28.48 -10.61
C ARG A 146 14.01 -29.17 -9.31
N PHE A 147 12.97 -29.55 -8.58
CA PHE A 147 13.06 -30.37 -7.36
C PHE A 147 12.28 -31.66 -7.60
N GLY A 148 12.89 -32.61 -8.32
CA GLY A 148 12.20 -33.81 -8.81
C GLY A 148 11.10 -33.46 -9.82
N SER A 149 9.83 -33.70 -9.46
CA SER A 149 8.66 -33.38 -10.30
C SER A 149 8.15 -31.94 -10.15
N LEU A 150 8.73 -31.17 -9.22
CA LEU A 150 8.29 -29.81 -8.89
C LEU A 150 9.11 -28.79 -9.70
N THR A 151 8.43 -27.95 -10.48
CA THR A 151 9.09 -26.87 -11.23
C THR A 151 9.08 -25.58 -10.43
N ARG A 152 10.26 -25.01 -10.21
CA ARG A 152 10.43 -23.70 -9.59
C ARG A 152 10.12 -22.60 -10.60
N VAL A 153 9.31 -21.63 -10.19
CA VAL A 153 8.95 -20.45 -11.00
C VAL A 153 9.16 -19.20 -10.15
N VAL A 154 10.00 -18.28 -10.62
CA VAL A 154 10.24 -16.97 -9.98
C VAL A 154 9.68 -15.83 -10.83
N ASN A 155 9.85 -15.93 -12.15
CA ASN A 155 9.42 -14.93 -13.13
C ASN A 155 8.28 -15.46 -14.01
N GLU A 156 7.95 -14.74 -15.11
CA GLU A 156 6.92 -15.16 -16.07
C GLU A 156 7.05 -16.64 -16.43
N PRO A 157 6.05 -17.48 -16.10
CA PRO A 157 6.19 -18.91 -16.26
C PRO A 157 6.23 -19.26 -17.75
N THR A 158 7.21 -20.08 -18.14
CA THR A 158 7.08 -20.89 -19.36
C THR A 158 6.15 -22.04 -19.04
N LEU A 159 4.83 -21.79 -19.15
CA LEU A 159 3.82 -22.82 -18.99
C LEU A 159 4.06 -23.88 -20.06
N SER A 160 4.38 -25.09 -19.62
CA SER A 160 4.55 -26.25 -20.47
C SER A 160 3.46 -27.25 -20.13
N ASP A 161 2.79 -27.76 -21.16
CA ASP A 161 1.63 -28.65 -21.04
C ASP A 161 1.93 -29.98 -20.31
N THR A 162 3.20 -30.30 -20.09
CA THR A 162 3.64 -31.56 -19.47
C THR A 162 3.90 -31.48 -17.96
N HIS A 163 3.92 -30.28 -17.37
CA HIS A 163 4.29 -30.11 -15.96
C HIS A 163 3.06 -30.19 -15.05
N THR A 164 3.17 -30.96 -13.96
CA THR A 164 2.04 -31.28 -13.09
C THR A 164 2.06 -30.59 -11.73
N ARG A 165 3.23 -30.06 -11.30
CA ARG A 165 3.44 -29.48 -9.96
C ARG A 165 4.39 -28.28 -10.01
N TYR A 166 4.07 -27.23 -9.27
CA TYR A 166 4.84 -25.98 -9.25
C TYR A 166 5.21 -25.51 -7.83
N TYR A 167 6.39 -24.90 -7.72
CA TYR A 167 6.81 -24.05 -6.63
C TYR A 167 6.96 -22.63 -7.15
N PHE A 168 5.98 -21.79 -6.85
CA PHE A 168 5.85 -20.46 -7.42
C PHE A 168 6.23 -19.37 -6.39
N LYS A 169 7.39 -18.73 -6.58
CA LYS A 169 7.87 -17.60 -5.78
C LYS A 169 7.33 -16.29 -6.38
N ILE A 170 6.17 -15.87 -5.90
CA ILE A 170 5.35 -14.83 -6.54
C ILE A 170 5.96 -13.43 -6.44
N HIS A 171 6.78 -13.18 -5.43
CA HIS A 171 7.46 -11.89 -5.17
C HIS A 171 8.95 -11.91 -5.52
N GLY A 172 9.38 -12.87 -6.34
CA GLY A 172 10.79 -13.00 -6.73
C GLY A 172 11.61 -13.83 -5.76
N SER A 173 12.94 -13.74 -5.90
CA SER A 173 13.87 -14.51 -5.09
C SER A 173 15.23 -13.80 -4.91
N ALA A 174 15.84 -13.99 -3.74
CA ALA A 174 17.09 -13.34 -3.35
C ALA A 174 18.36 -13.97 -3.98
N ASP A 175 18.22 -15.10 -4.67
CA ASP A 175 19.30 -15.75 -5.44
C ASP A 175 19.53 -15.16 -6.83
N ASP A 176 18.70 -14.20 -7.26
CA ASP A 176 19.00 -13.37 -8.42
C ASP A 176 20.23 -12.48 -8.14
N SER A 177 21.21 -12.50 -9.06
CA SER A 177 22.45 -11.73 -8.98
C SER A 177 22.24 -10.24 -8.63
N ASN A 178 21.16 -9.62 -9.12
CA ASN A 178 20.89 -8.19 -8.91
C ASN A 178 19.66 -7.93 -8.03
N GLY A 179 18.92 -8.97 -7.65
CA GLY A 179 17.63 -8.83 -6.97
C GLY A 179 16.57 -8.11 -7.81
N GLU A 180 16.68 -8.16 -9.14
CA GLU A 180 15.73 -7.55 -10.09
C GLU A 180 14.34 -8.19 -9.97
N THR A 181 14.28 -9.47 -9.62
CA THR A 181 13.00 -10.18 -9.41
C THR A 181 12.26 -9.78 -8.13
N LEU A 182 12.92 -9.16 -7.15
CA LEU A 182 12.32 -8.85 -5.86
C LEU A 182 11.19 -7.83 -6.01
N ILE A 183 10.01 -8.18 -5.48
CA ILE A 183 8.83 -7.31 -5.34
C ILE A 183 8.75 -6.87 -3.87
N PHE A 184 9.14 -5.64 -3.56
CA PHE A 184 9.20 -5.10 -2.19
C PHE A 184 8.64 -3.68 -2.07
N ALA A 185 8.10 -3.11 -3.15
CA ALA A 185 7.41 -1.83 -3.15
C ALA A 185 5.97 -2.02 -3.65
N LEU A 186 5.04 -1.22 -3.15
CA LEU A 186 3.61 -1.39 -3.47
C LEU A 186 3.33 -1.16 -4.97
N THR A 187 4.10 -0.27 -5.63
CA THR A 187 4.06 -0.09 -7.09
C THR A 187 4.52 -1.31 -7.88
N GLN A 188 5.34 -2.19 -7.28
CA GLN A 188 5.79 -3.45 -7.88
C GLN A 188 4.76 -4.58 -7.68
N GLU A 189 3.92 -4.51 -6.63
CA GLU A 189 2.75 -5.37 -6.42
C GLU A 189 1.60 -5.02 -7.39
N ALA A 190 1.91 -4.80 -8.66
CA ALA A 190 0.92 -4.58 -9.69
C ALA A 190 -0.09 -5.74 -9.75
N ARG A 191 -1.28 -5.45 -10.29
CA ARG A 191 -2.30 -6.45 -10.57
C ARG A 191 -1.67 -7.63 -11.29
N MET A 192 -1.82 -8.81 -10.69
CA MET A 192 -1.41 -10.06 -11.30
C MET A 192 -2.04 -10.22 -12.68
N SER A 193 -1.22 -10.30 -13.72
CA SER A 193 -1.65 -10.33 -15.11
C SER A 193 -0.93 -11.42 -15.92
N GLY A 194 -1.38 -11.62 -17.17
CA GLY A 194 -0.73 -12.52 -18.12
C GLY A 194 -0.54 -13.95 -17.61
N LYS A 195 0.67 -14.49 -17.84
CA LYS A 195 1.02 -15.87 -17.46
C LYS A 195 1.15 -16.07 -15.94
N LYS A 196 1.58 -15.03 -15.21
CA LYS A 196 1.65 -15.02 -13.73
C LYS A 196 0.27 -15.33 -13.14
N ALA A 197 -0.76 -14.59 -13.60
CA ALA A 197 -2.14 -14.81 -13.19
C ALA A 197 -2.69 -16.17 -13.62
N ALA A 198 -2.39 -16.61 -14.85
CA ALA A 198 -2.85 -17.91 -15.33
C ALA A 198 -2.29 -19.06 -14.48
N LEU A 199 -1.00 -19.01 -14.12
CA LEU A 199 -0.38 -19.99 -13.23
C LEU A 199 -1.02 -19.95 -11.85
N PHE A 200 -1.04 -18.79 -11.19
CA PHE A 200 -1.62 -18.65 -9.85
C PHE A 200 -3.05 -19.25 -9.77
N LYS A 201 -3.87 -18.98 -10.79
CA LYS A 201 -5.23 -19.54 -10.90
C LYS A 201 -5.23 -21.05 -11.05
N SER A 202 -4.36 -21.63 -11.87
CA SER A 202 -4.29 -23.08 -12.07
C SER A 202 -3.80 -23.83 -10.82
N LEU A 203 -2.99 -23.18 -9.99
CA LEU A 203 -2.50 -23.73 -8.73
C LEU A 203 -3.57 -23.73 -7.64
N ILE A 204 -4.58 -22.87 -7.68
CA ILE A 204 -5.55 -22.73 -6.57
C ILE A 204 -6.95 -23.25 -6.93
N LYS A 205 -7.35 -23.14 -8.20
CA LYS A 205 -8.72 -23.44 -8.64
C LYS A 205 -9.13 -24.87 -8.30
N ASN A 206 -10.29 -25.01 -7.64
CA ASN A 206 -10.92 -26.28 -7.26
C ASN A 206 -10.01 -27.19 -6.40
N ARG A 207 -9.24 -26.59 -5.49
CA ARG A 207 -8.31 -27.29 -4.58
C ARG A 207 -8.56 -26.87 -3.13
N THR A 208 -7.91 -27.56 -2.20
CA THR A 208 -7.76 -27.06 -0.84
C THR A 208 -6.59 -26.11 -0.78
N LEU A 209 -6.82 -24.88 -0.32
CA LEU A 209 -5.78 -23.87 -0.11
C LEU A 209 -5.41 -23.85 1.38
N LEU A 210 -4.18 -24.25 1.68
CA LEU A 210 -3.58 -24.18 3.01
C LEU A 210 -2.69 -22.95 3.11
N VAL A 211 -3.02 -22.01 3.98
CA VAL A 211 -2.30 -20.74 4.13
C VAL A 211 -1.51 -20.74 5.43
N ILE A 212 -0.19 -20.56 5.36
CA ILE A 212 0.72 -20.69 6.51
C ILE A 212 1.64 -19.46 6.58
N GLY A 213 1.63 -18.76 7.72
CA GLY A 213 2.57 -17.65 7.98
C GLY A 213 2.37 -16.44 7.07
N TYR A 214 1.21 -16.32 6.43
CA TYR A 214 0.83 -15.23 5.52
C TYR A 214 -0.21 -14.31 6.16
N SER A 215 0.02 -12.99 6.10
CA SER A 215 -0.82 -11.98 6.75
C SER A 215 -2.07 -11.60 5.96
N GLY A 216 -2.08 -11.85 4.64
CA GLY A 216 -3.21 -11.47 3.77
C GLY A 216 -3.30 -9.98 3.48
N ARG A 217 -2.15 -9.27 3.47
CA ARG A 217 -2.07 -7.82 3.21
C ARG A 217 -1.74 -7.45 1.76
N ASP A 218 -1.22 -8.38 0.95
CA ASP A 218 -0.85 -8.04 -0.44
C ASP A 218 -2.08 -7.65 -1.26
N PHE A 219 -1.86 -6.64 -2.10
CA PHE A 219 -2.94 -6.09 -2.93
C PHE A 219 -3.15 -6.91 -4.21
N GLU A 220 -2.19 -7.75 -4.61
CA GLU A 220 -2.34 -8.62 -5.79
C GLU A 220 -2.91 -10.01 -5.46
N ILE A 221 -2.60 -10.59 -4.30
CA ILE A 221 -2.88 -12.00 -4.00
C ILE A 221 -4.32 -12.20 -3.52
N CYS A 222 -4.72 -11.54 -2.42
CA CYS A 222 -6.03 -11.76 -1.80
C CYS A 222 -7.19 -11.47 -2.77
N PRO A 223 -7.18 -10.37 -3.55
CA PRO A 223 -8.24 -10.11 -4.51
C PRO A 223 -8.35 -11.16 -5.62
N GLU A 224 -7.27 -11.84 -6.00
CA GLU A 224 -7.36 -12.96 -6.96
C GLU A 224 -7.93 -14.23 -6.31
N ILE A 225 -7.57 -14.52 -5.06
CA ILE A 225 -8.14 -15.67 -4.32
C ILE A 225 -9.66 -15.51 -4.15
N GLU A 226 -10.16 -14.31 -3.83
CA GLU A 226 -11.59 -14.03 -3.66
C GLU A 226 -12.44 -14.38 -4.90
N LYS A 227 -11.84 -14.33 -6.10
CA LYS A 227 -12.53 -14.54 -7.39
C LYS A 227 -12.53 -16.00 -7.84
N LEU A 228 -11.70 -16.85 -7.24
CA LEU A 228 -11.49 -18.21 -7.71
C LEU A 228 -12.44 -19.18 -7.02
N PRO A 229 -12.96 -20.20 -7.72
CA PRO A 229 -13.63 -21.30 -7.05
C PRO A 229 -12.57 -22.13 -6.32
N ILE A 230 -12.71 -22.25 -5.01
CA ILE A 230 -11.80 -22.98 -4.12
C ILE A 230 -12.67 -23.97 -3.33
N ASN A 231 -12.19 -25.21 -3.17
CA ASN A 231 -12.98 -26.22 -2.47
C ASN A 231 -13.02 -25.92 -0.97
N ARG A 232 -11.85 -25.55 -0.42
CA ARG A 232 -11.68 -25.27 1.01
C ARG A 232 -10.50 -24.33 1.24
N ILE A 233 -10.61 -23.45 2.23
CA ILE A 233 -9.51 -22.61 2.72
C ILE A 233 -9.27 -22.89 4.19
N ILE A 234 -8.02 -23.20 4.53
CA ILE A 234 -7.53 -23.36 5.90
C ILE A 234 -6.42 -22.34 6.07
N TRP A 235 -6.56 -21.43 7.01
CA TRP A 235 -5.61 -20.35 7.25
C TRP A 235 -5.07 -20.44 8.66
N LEU A 236 -3.76 -20.56 8.81
CA LEU A 236 -3.09 -20.61 10.11
C LEU A 236 -2.57 -19.22 10.43
N ALA A 237 -3.05 -18.63 11.52
CA ALA A 237 -2.58 -17.35 12.03
C ALA A 237 -2.37 -17.44 13.53
N TYR A 238 -1.38 -16.71 14.05
CA TYR A 238 -1.13 -16.70 15.49
C TYR A 238 -2.31 -16.07 16.25
N ARG A 239 -2.80 -14.92 15.77
CA ARG A 239 -4.02 -14.27 16.24
C ARG A 239 -4.83 -13.79 15.05
N ARG A 240 -6.16 -13.76 15.20
CA ARG A 240 -7.06 -13.24 14.15
C ARG A 240 -6.83 -11.75 13.84
N GLU A 241 -6.31 -10.98 14.80
CA GLU A 241 -5.98 -9.57 14.62
C GLU A 241 -4.78 -9.37 13.69
N ASP A 242 -3.92 -10.37 13.55
CA ASP A 242 -2.75 -10.33 12.67
C ASP A 242 -3.15 -10.49 11.17
N LEU A 243 -4.41 -10.87 10.88
CA LEU A 243 -4.96 -10.92 9.52
C LEU A 243 -5.30 -9.52 9.00
N GLY A 244 -4.76 -9.21 7.82
CA GLY A 244 -5.13 -8.05 7.01
C GLY A 244 -6.58 -8.09 6.52
N ILE A 245 -7.06 -6.98 5.95
CA ILE A 245 -8.44 -6.89 5.44
C ILE A 245 -8.65 -7.92 4.32
N GLY A 246 -7.65 -8.11 3.46
CA GLY A 246 -7.66 -9.12 2.38
C GLY A 246 -7.87 -10.54 2.89
N GLY A 247 -7.09 -10.97 3.88
CA GLY A 247 -7.22 -12.30 4.48
C GLY A 247 -8.61 -12.54 5.09
N LYS A 248 -9.14 -11.55 5.84
CA LYS A 248 -10.48 -11.61 6.43
C LYS A 248 -11.59 -11.72 5.37
N ARG A 249 -11.45 -10.99 4.26
CA ARG A 249 -12.40 -11.06 3.14
C ARG A 249 -12.35 -12.41 2.42
N VAL A 250 -11.16 -12.93 2.13
CA VAL A 250 -10.96 -14.27 1.54
C VAL A 250 -11.65 -15.34 2.38
N LEU A 251 -11.38 -15.37 3.69
CA LEU A 251 -12.01 -16.32 4.61
C LEU A 251 -13.53 -16.17 4.63
N THR A 252 -14.03 -14.93 4.70
CA THR A 252 -15.48 -14.66 4.71
C THR A 252 -16.15 -15.10 3.40
N ARG A 253 -15.53 -14.82 2.26
CA ARG A 253 -16.06 -15.09 0.92
C ARG A 253 -16.22 -16.58 0.63
N HIS A 254 -15.28 -17.37 1.13
CA HIS A 254 -15.17 -18.82 0.89
C HIS A 254 -15.63 -19.66 2.07
N ASN A 255 -16.19 -19.04 3.12
CA ASN A 255 -16.53 -19.71 4.37
C ASN A 255 -15.35 -20.56 4.90
N GLY A 256 -14.15 -19.98 4.87
CA GLY A 256 -12.91 -20.64 5.25
C GLY A 256 -12.84 -20.97 6.74
N THR A 257 -11.77 -21.65 7.11
CA THR A 257 -11.44 -21.98 8.50
C THR A 257 -10.15 -21.28 8.91
N LEU A 258 -10.22 -20.49 9.97
CA LEU A 258 -9.07 -19.91 10.65
C LEU A 258 -8.67 -20.84 11.80
N LEU A 259 -7.44 -21.33 11.75
CA LEU A 259 -6.77 -22.00 12.86
C LEU A 259 -5.95 -20.96 13.60
N GLU A 260 -6.45 -20.53 14.76
CA GLU A 260 -5.85 -19.48 15.58
C GLU A 260 -4.96 -20.11 16.65
N GLY A 261 -3.67 -19.80 16.63
CA GLY A 261 -2.69 -20.28 17.60
C GLY A 261 -1.31 -20.56 17.03
N ASP A 262 -0.48 -21.26 17.79
CA ASP A 262 0.92 -21.51 17.42
C ASP A 262 1.05 -22.52 16.26
N LEU A 263 1.94 -22.24 15.29
CA LEU A 263 2.23 -23.20 14.21
C LEU A 263 2.83 -24.50 14.74
N ARG A 264 3.55 -24.46 15.87
CA ARG A 264 4.10 -25.64 16.56
C ARG A 264 2.99 -26.58 17.04
N TYR A 265 1.80 -26.05 17.29
CA TYR A 265 0.64 -26.85 17.67
C TYR A 265 -0.08 -27.38 16.44
N TRP A 266 -0.41 -26.50 15.48
CA TRP A 266 -1.26 -26.88 14.35
C TRP A 266 -0.59 -27.79 13.31
N LEU A 267 0.69 -27.60 13.03
CA LEU A 267 1.36 -28.34 11.95
C LEU A 267 1.58 -29.83 12.27
N PRO A 268 2.00 -30.22 13.50
CA PRO A 268 2.02 -31.63 13.87
C PRO A 268 0.65 -32.30 13.80
N LEU A 269 -0.42 -31.58 14.16
CA LEU A 269 -1.78 -32.11 14.04
C LEU A 269 -2.24 -32.28 12.58
N LEU A 270 -1.78 -31.41 11.68
CA LEU A 270 -2.15 -31.47 10.26
C LEU A 270 -1.36 -32.52 9.47
N PHE A 271 -0.12 -32.81 9.88
CA PHE A 271 0.80 -33.66 9.12
C PHE A 271 1.24 -34.93 9.84
N GLY A 272 0.92 -35.10 11.13
CA GLY A 272 1.31 -36.26 11.92
C GLY A 272 2.80 -36.36 12.22
N GLU A 273 3.56 -35.26 12.08
CA GLU A 273 5.01 -35.21 12.28
C GLU A 273 5.37 -34.24 13.41
N GLU A 274 6.24 -34.66 14.33
CA GLU A 274 6.75 -33.78 15.38
C GLU A 274 7.57 -32.64 14.79
N LEU A 275 7.34 -31.42 15.29
CA LEU A 275 7.99 -30.22 14.78
C LEU A 275 8.74 -29.48 15.90
N ASN A 276 10.07 -29.59 15.90
CA ASN A 276 10.91 -28.93 16.89
C ASN A 276 11.36 -27.55 16.41
N LEU A 277 10.48 -26.55 16.47
CA LEU A 277 10.84 -25.17 16.15
C LEU A 277 11.51 -24.47 17.32
N GLN A 278 12.73 -23.98 17.08
CA GLN A 278 13.46 -23.17 18.03
C GLN A 278 13.21 -21.68 17.73
N ASN A 279 12.80 -20.95 18.75
CA ASN A 279 12.76 -19.49 18.69
C ASN A 279 14.18 -18.98 18.45
N SER A 280 14.35 -18.11 17.48
CA SER A 280 15.56 -17.32 17.29
C SER A 280 15.31 -15.89 17.75
N GLU A 281 16.34 -15.24 18.27
CA GLU A 281 16.38 -13.78 18.23
C GLU A 281 16.42 -13.37 16.76
N ILE A 282 15.28 -12.92 16.23
CA ILE A 282 15.19 -12.33 14.90
C ILE A 282 15.99 -11.03 14.96
N SER A 283 17.28 -11.09 14.65
CA SER A 283 18.11 -9.90 14.57
C SER A 283 17.96 -9.28 13.18
N PHE A 284 17.07 -8.30 13.08
CA PHE A 284 17.11 -7.41 11.92
C PHE A 284 18.38 -6.54 12.06
N PRO A 285 19.30 -6.54 11.08
CA PRO A 285 20.54 -5.80 11.19
C PRO A 285 20.31 -4.31 10.90
N LYS A 286 19.57 -3.62 11.78
CA LYS A 286 19.22 -2.20 11.64
C LYS A 286 20.46 -1.33 11.48
N GLU A 287 21.57 -1.70 12.12
CA GLU A 287 22.85 -1.02 12.01
C GLU A 287 23.41 -1.12 10.59
N ARG A 288 23.26 -2.28 9.92
CA ARG A 288 23.69 -2.42 8.52
C ARG A 288 22.83 -1.60 7.57
N LEU A 289 21.53 -1.48 7.85
CA LEU A 289 20.65 -0.61 7.07
C LEU A 289 20.98 0.86 7.31
N ALA A 290 21.26 1.26 8.55
CA ALA A 290 21.68 2.63 8.85
C ALA A 290 22.95 3.01 8.08
N LEU A 291 23.88 2.07 7.90
CA LEU A 291 25.15 2.31 7.20
C LEU A 291 25.04 2.53 5.69
N ILE A 292 23.91 2.21 5.04
CA ILE A 292 23.76 2.44 3.59
C ILE A 292 23.13 3.81 3.25
N PHE A 293 22.73 4.59 4.27
CA PHE A 293 22.13 5.90 4.14
C PHE A 293 22.86 6.93 4.99
N SER A 294 22.94 8.17 4.51
CA SER A 294 23.34 9.30 5.36
C SER A 294 22.22 9.70 6.33
N ASP A 295 22.56 10.44 7.39
CA ASP A 295 21.56 10.97 8.33
C ASP A 295 20.50 11.84 7.64
N ALA A 296 20.90 12.56 6.59
CA ALA A 296 20.00 13.37 5.79
C ALA A 296 19.08 12.53 4.90
N GLU A 297 19.59 11.44 4.29
CA GLU A 297 18.76 10.47 3.57
C GLU A 297 17.73 9.80 4.50
N LEU A 298 18.14 9.40 5.72
CA LEU A 298 17.21 8.89 6.74
C LEU A 298 16.16 9.93 7.15
N ALA A 299 16.54 11.21 7.22
CA ALA A 299 15.60 12.30 7.49
C ALA A 299 14.60 12.50 6.33
N LEU A 300 15.04 12.40 5.07
CA LEU A 300 14.14 12.42 3.92
C LEU A 300 13.16 11.24 3.97
N TRP A 301 13.63 10.04 4.31
CA TRP A 301 12.77 8.87 4.49
C TRP A 301 11.71 9.10 5.58
N ARG A 302 12.11 9.63 6.74
CA ARG A 302 11.17 10.05 7.81
C ARG A 302 10.11 11.01 7.28
N VAL A 303 10.52 12.06 6.57
CA VAL A 303 9.59 13.07 6.03
C VAL A 303 8.62 12.44 5.04
N ALA A 304 9.10 11.54 4.18
CA ALA A 304 8.26 10.81 3.22
C ALA A 304 7.19 9.95 3.92
N LEU A 305 7.55 9.23 4.98
CA LEU A 305 6.59 8.46 5.79
C LEU A 305 5.60 9.35 6.55
N LEU A 306 6.07 10.42 7.18
CA LEU A 306 5.20 11.39 7.86
C LEU A 306 4.20 12.01 6.87
N ASN A 307 4.66 12.36 5.67
CA ASN A 307 3.81 12.82 4.60
C ASN A 307 2.77 11.77 4.21
N HIS A 308 3.17 10.51 4.01
CA HIS A 308 2.28 9.41 3.64
C HIS A 308 1.15 9.22 4.67
N LEU A 309 1.51 9.17 5.95
CA LEU A 309 0.58 9.09 7.09
C LEU A 309 -0.20 10.37 7.36
N SER A 310 0.05 11.43 6.57
CA SER A 310 -0.61 12.74 6.64
C SER A 310 -0.28 13.59 7.86
N TYR A 311 0.84 13.34 8.54
CA TYR A 311 1.42 14.18 9.60
C TYR A 311 2.07 15.44 9.02
N ALA A 312 1.28 16.29 8.37
CA ALA A 312 1.75 17.43 7.59
C ALA A 312 2.57 18.44 8.43
N ALA A 313 2.12 18.73 9.65
CA ALA A 313 2.85 19.62 10.56
C ALA A 313 4.22 19.05 10.96
N LYS A 314 4.28 17.77 11.33
CA LYS A 314 5.52 17.09 11.75
C LYS A 314 6.49 16.96 10.58
N ALA A 315 6.00 16.58 9.40
CA ALA A 315 6.78 16.53 8.16
C ALA A 315 7.38 17.90 7.79
N ALA A 316 6.60 18.98 7.92
CA ALA A 316 7.06 20.33 7.65
C ALA A 316 8.12 20.83 8.66
N ARG A 317 8.08 20.37 9.92
CA ARG A 317 9.13 20.65 10.91
C ARG A 317 10.40 19.87 10.58
N GLU A 318 10.30 18.56 10.37
CA GLU A 318 11.45 17.70 10.10
C GLU A 318 12.22 18.14 8.84
N ILE A 319 11.53 18.49 7.75
CA ILE A 319 12.19 18.85 6.49
C ILE A 319 12.98 20.18 6.57
N VAL A 320 12.68 21.05 7.53
CA VAL A 320 13.43 22.30 7.76
C VAL A 320 14.78 22.01 8.43
N GLU A 321 14.87 20.91 9.16
CA GLU A 321 16.04 20.48 9.92
C GLU A 321 17.01 19.64 9.07
N VAL A 322 16.60 19.26 7.85
CA VAL A 322 17.47 18.55 6.90
C VAL A 322 18.53 19.51 6.39
N ASP A 323 19.79 19.23 6.72
CA ASP A 323 20.92 19.98 6.20
C ASP A 323 21.10 19.71 4.70
N HIS A 324 20.64 20.62 3.87
CA HIS A 324 20.76 20.52 2.42
C HIS A 324 22.22 20.43 1.93
N HIS A 325 23.21 20.88 2.71
CA HIS A 325 24.62 20.75 2.34
C HIS A 325 25.16 19.32 2.49
N SER A 326 24.49 18.49 3.28
CA SER A 326 24.82 17.08 3.46
C SER A 326 24.19 16.16 2.40
N LEU A 327 23.32 16.70 1.53
CA LEU A 327 22.74 15.97 0.41
C LEU A 327 23.70 16.02 -0.78
N GLU A 328 24.21 14.85 -1.18
CA GLU A 328 25.33 14.74 -2.13
C GLU A 328 24.96 15.09 -3.58
N THR A 329 23.67 15.03 -3.95
CA THR A 329 23.21 15.19 -5.33
C THR A 329 22.09 16.23 -5.47
N ALA A 330 21.99 16.84 -6.65
CA ALA A 330 20.92 17.78 -6.96
C ALA A 330 19.54 17.11 -6.90
N GLU A 331 19.46 15.82 -7.23
CA GLU A 331 18.25 15.00 -7.15
C GLU A 331 17.76 14.86 -5.71
N LEU A 332 18.66 14.64 -4.74
CA LEU A 332 18.29 14.57 -3.33
C LEU A 332 17.82 15.92 -2.78
N VAL A 333 18.48 17.02 -3.18
CA VAL A 333 18.04 18.38 -2.80
C VAL A 333 16.67 18.69 -3.41
N ALA A 334 16.44 18.32 -4.66
CA ALA A 334 15.14 18.45 -5.31
C ALA A 334 14.06 17.62 -4.61
N GLU A 335 14.36 16.38 -4.22
CA GLU A 335 13.45 15.53 -3.45
C GLU A 335 13.10 16.15 -2.10
N ALA A 336 14.07 16.75 -1.39
CA ALA A 336 13.81 17.48 -0.15
C ALA A 336 12.81 18.63 -0.36
N HIS A 337 12.95 19.39 -1.46
CA HIS A 337 11.98 20.43 -1.84
C HIS A 337 10.60 19.86 -2.19
N ALA A 338 10.54 18.71 -2.87
CA ALA A 338 9.29 18.04 -3.20
C ALA A 338 8.57 17.53 -1.95
N LEU A 339 9.28 16.88 -1.03
CA LEU A 339 8.75 16.43 0.26
C LEU A 339 8.27 17.59 1.14
N ARG A 340 8.97 18.73 1.11
CA ARG A 340 8.48 19.97 1.73
C ARG A 340 7.20 20.46 1.06
N ALA A 341 7.12 20.40 -0.27
CA ALA A 341 5.93 20.79 -1.01
C ALA A 341 4.71 19.92 -0.65
N ASP A 342 4.90 18.61 -0.48
CA ASP A 342 3.88 17.66 -0.03
C ASP A 342 3.32 18.03 1.35
N ALA A 343 4.19 18.31 2.33
CA ALA A 343 3.79 18.71 3.68
C ALA A 343 3.01 20.04 3.66
N LEU A 344 3.49 21.01 2.87
CA LEU A 344 2.82 22.29 2.66
C LEU A 344 1.46 22.13 1.96
N HIS A 345 1.35 21.24 0.98
CA HIS A 345 0.10 20.93 0.28
C HIS A 345 -0.96 20.42 1.25
N LYS A 346 -0.60 19.40 2.07
CA LYS A 346 -1.49 18.80 3.07
C LYS A 346 -1.90 19.82 4.14
N SER A 347 -1.00 20.76 4.48
CA SER A 347 -1.28 21.88 5.39
C SER A 347 -2.09 23.04 4.76
N GLY A 348 -2.46 22.95 3.49
CA GLY A 348 -3.20 24.00 2.78
C GLY A 348 -2.37 25.21 2.37
N LYS A 349 -1.04 25.15 2.45
CA LYS A 349 -0.10 26.21 2.04
C LYS A 349 0.24 26.08 0.55
N TYR A 350 -0.79 26.09 -0.28
CA TYR A 350 -0.71 25.74 -1.71
C TYR A 350 0.21 26.66 -2.53
N ARG A 351 0.34 27.94 -2.19
CA ARG A 351 1.25 28.83 -2.93
C ARG A 351 2.70 28.46 -2.64
N CYS A 352 3.01 28.19 -1.37
CA CYS A 352 4.33 27.77 -0.95
C CYS A 352 4.68 26.40 -1.53
N ALA A 353 3.76 25.43 -1.51
CA ALA A 353 3.93 24.12 -2.14
C ALA A 353 4.23 24.24 -3.65
N ALA A 354 3.47 25.06 -4.39
CA ALA A 354 3.72 25.27 -5.82
C ALA A 354 5.09 25.91 -6.12
N ARG A 355 5.64 26.71 -5.19
CA ARG A 355 6.99 27.27 -5.31
C ARG A 355 8.06 26.23 -5.01
N ALA A 356 7.87 25.44 -3.95
CA ALA A 356 8.80 24.38 -3.58
C ALA A 356 8.95 23.33 -4.70
N TYR A 357 7.87 22.88 -5.34
CA TYR A 357 7.99 22.02 -6.53
C TYR A 357 8.64 22.72 -7.73
N ALA A 358 8.46 24.03 -7.90
CA ALA A 358 9.13 24.77 -8.98
C ALA A 358 10.64 24.81 -8.74
N THR A 359 11.06 25.07 -7.50
CA THR A 359 12.47 24.98 -7.10
C THR A 359 13.02 23.56 -7.28
N ALA A 360 12.27 22.53 -6.88
CA ALA A 360 12.66 21.15 -7.12
C ALA A 360 12.88 20.87 -8.61
N LEU A 361 11.97 21.32 -9.48
CA LEU A 361 12.09 21.16 -10.93
C LEU A 361 13.30 21.93 -11.51
N GLU A 362 13.54 23.16 -11.08
CA GLU A 362 14.67 23.98 -11.52
C GLU A 362 16.02 23.32 -11.19
N LEU A 363 16.13 22.63 -10.04
CA LEU A 363 17.36 21.97 -9.62
C LEU A 363 17.74 20.75 -10.46
N VAL A 364 16.77 20.13 -11.14
CA VAL A 364 16.97 18.91 -11.92
C VAL A 364 16.47 19.05 -13.37
N GLU A 365 16.29 20.28 -13.87
CA GLU A 365 15.71 20.50 -15.21
C GLU A 365 16.54 19.81 -16.31
N ASP A 366 17.86 19.72 -16.11
CA ASP A 366 18.80 19.11 -17.06
C ASP A 366 19.15 17.63 -16.77
N THR A 367 18.89 17.12 -15.55
CA THR A 367 19.33 15.78 -15.12
C THR A 367 18.17 14.85 -14.74
N ALA A 368 16.98 15.38 -14.47
CA ALA A 368 15.84 14.59 -14.05
C ALA A 368 15.45 13.56 -15.10
N SER A 369 15.03 12.39 -14.62
CA SER A 369 14.17 11.54 -15.43
C SER A 369 12.91 12.32 -15.84
N ILE A 370 12.40 11.99 -17.03
CA ILE A 370 11.10 12.45 -17.55
C ILE A 370 10.01 12.29 -16.46
N GLU A 371 10.11 11.21 -15.68
CA GLU A 371 9.19 10.90 -14.58
C GLU A 371 9.23 11.94 -13.47
N THR A 372 10.42 12.22 -12.96
CA THR A 372 10.62 13.19 -11.89
C THR A 372 10.15 14.59 -12.30
N ALA A 373 10.51 15.04 -13.51
CA ALA A 373 10.09 16.35 -14.01
C ALA A 373 8.56 16.45 -14.15
N SER A 374 7.91 15.40 -14.65
CA SER A 374 6.45 15.33 -14.77
C SER A 374 5.76 15.39 -13.41
N ARG A 375 6.24 14.61 -12.42
CA ARG A 375 5.74 14.60 -11.03
C ARG A 375 5.75 16.01 -10.43
N TYR A 376 6.85 16.75 -10.58
CA TYR A 376 6.95 18.13 -10.10
C TYR A 376 6.01 19.09 -10.83
N LEU A 377 5.87 18.98 -12.15
CA LEU A 377 4.92 19.80 -12.92
C LEU A 377 3.46 19.52 -12.54
N VAL A 378 3.12 18.26 -12.24
CA VAL A 378 1.83 17.86 -11.66
C VAL A 378 1.63 18.54 -10.30
N GLY A 379 2.62 18.47 -9.42
CA GLY A 379 2.62 19.16 -8.12
C GLY A 379 2.41 20.67 -8.25
N ILE A 380 3.12 21.34 -9.15
CA ILE A 380 2.94 22.77 -9.46
C ILE A 380 1.52 23.05 -9.95
N SER A 381 0.99 22.18 -10.82
CA SER A 381 -0.33 22.33 -11.40
C SER A 381 -1.42 22.31 -10.33
N ASP A 382 -1.41 21.27 -9.51
CA ASP A 382 -2.43 21.05 -8.50
C ASP A 382 -2.42 22.12 -7.43
N ASN A 383 -1.24 22.50 -6.96
CA ASN A 383 -1.09 23.53 -5.95
C ASN A 383 -1.44 24.93 -6.48
N SER A 384 -1.06 25.26 -7.72
CA SER A 384 -1.48 26.52 -8.35
C SER A 384 -3.00 26.59 -8.52
N ARG A 385 -3.65 25.48 -8.91
CA ARG A 385 -5.11 25.38 -9.03
C ARG A 385 -5.79 25.52 -7.67
N MET A 386 -5.30 24.85 -6.62
CA MET A 386 -5.85 24.94 -5.27
C MET A 386 -5.74 26.35 -4.68
N TYR A 387 -4.63 27.06 -4.95
CA TYR A 387 -4.47 28.46 -4.58
C TYR A 387 -5.46 29.39 -5.32
N GLY A 388 -5.80 29.07 -6.58
CA GLY A 388 -6.68 29.84 -7.45
C GLY A 388 -5.99 30.47 -8.67
N ARG A 389 -4.74 30.09 -8.98
CA ARG A 389 -4.00 30.48 -10.19
C ARG A 389 -4.23 29.46 -11.31
N LEU A 390 -5.45 29.44 -11.84
CA LEU A 390 -5.90 28.42 -12.82
C LEU A 390 -5.05 28.37 -14.09
N LEU A 391 -4.67 29.52 -14.66
CA LEU A 391 -3.85 29.57 -15.89
C LEU A 391 -2.45 28.95 -15.67
N ARG A 392 -1.77 29.32 -14.58
CA ARG A 392 -0.47 28.73 -14.23
C ARG A 392 -0.59 27.23 -14.02
N GLY A 393 -1.65 26.79 -13.34
CA GLY A 393 -1.94 25.36 -13.16
C GLY A 393 -2.12 24.64 -14.49
N ALA A 394 -2.89 25.22 -15.43
CA ALA A 394 -3.12 24.66 -16.74
C ALA A 394 -1.86 24.58 -17.61
N ILE A 395 -0.99 25.60 -17.56
CA ILE A 395 0.29 25.60 -18.26
C ILE A 395 1.19 24.47 -17.73
N ALA A 396 1.31 24.32 -16.41
CA ALA A 396 2.10 23.25 -15.81
C ALA A 396 1.56 21.86 -16.17
N ALA A 397 0.24 21.64 -16.11
CA ALA A 397 -0.38 20.38 -16.52
C ALA A 397 -0.15 20.08 -18.01
N ARG A 398 -0.17 21.10 -18.88
CA ARG A 398 0.12 20.94 -20.31
C ARG A 398 1.57 20.53 -20.54
N ARG A 399 2.53 21.15 -19.83
CA ARG A 399 3.94 20.75 -19.87
C ARG A 399 4.12 19.31 -19.39
N ALA A 400 3.54 18.95 -18.24
CA ALA A 400 3.58 17.57 -17.72
C ALA A 400 3.03 16.57 -18.74
N SER A 401 1.96 16.94 -19.45
CA SER A 401 1.38 16.08 -20.49
C SER A 401 2.24 15.90 -21.71
N ALA A 402 2.90 16.97 -22.18
CA ALA A 402 3.80 16.88 -23.31
C ALA A 402 4.99 15.95 -23.01
N ILE A 403 5.42 15.91 -21.74
CA ILE A 403 6.46 15.03 -21.24
C ILE A 403 5.93 13.59 -21.12
N ALA A 404 4.74 13.40 -20.53
CA ALA A 404 4.14 12.08 -20.32
C ALA A 404 3.57 11.41 -21.59
N GLU A 405 3.43 12.11 -22.72
CA GLU A 405 3.08 11.46 -23.99
C GLU A 405 4.17 10.52 -24.51
N VAL A 406 5.39 10.62 -23.95
CA VAL A 406 6.55 9.77 -24.30
C VAL A 406 6.59 8.47 -23.48
N ASP A 407 5.90 8.39 -22.34
CA ASP A 407 5.95 7.25 -21.41
C ASP A 407 4.55 6.88 -20.87
N PHE A 408 4.20 5.60 -20.98
CA PHE A 408 2.88 5.10 -20.64
C PHE A 408 2.56 5.14 -19.13
N GLY A 409 3.53 4.88 -18.24
CA GLY A 409 3.32 4.83 -16.79
C GLY A 409 3.07 6.21 -16.20
N LEU A 410 3.90 7.17 -16.62
CA LEU A 410 3.78 8.61 -16.37
C LEU A 410 2.43 9.21 -16.74
N SER A 411 1.72 8.58 -17.66
CA SER A 411 0.42 9.04 -18.10
C SER A 411 -0.63 8.98 -16.99
N ALA A 412 -0.51 8.11 -15.98
CA ALA A 412 -1.52 7.94 -14.94
C ALA A 412 -1.69 9.21 -14.07
N GLU A 413 -0.61 9.69 -13.44
CA GLU A 413 -0.64 10.86 -12.55
C GLU A 413 -1.05 12.14 -13.29
N VAL A 414 -0.53 12.32 -14.52
CA VAL A 414 -0.90 13.46 -15.37
C VAL A 414 -2.38 13.39 -15.75
N ARG A 415 -2.89 12.21 -16.13
CA ARG A 415 -4.32 12.05 -16.44
C ARG A 415 -5.18 12.29 -15.20
N GLN A 416 -4.73 11.93 -14.01
CA GLN A 416 -5.38 12.22 -12.72
C GLN A 416 -5.43 13.73 -12.44
N THR A 417 -4.35 14.47 -12.66
CA THR A 417 -4.31 15.94 -12.53
C THR A 417 -5.33 16.60 -13.46
N ARG A 418 -5.44 16.11 -14.70
CA ARG A 418 -6.44 16.58 -15.66
C ARG A 418 -7.87 16.26 -15.20
N LEU A 419 -8.12 15.11 -14.57
CA LEU A 419 -9.41 14.80 -13.94
C LEU A 419 -9.72 15.76 -12.79
N LEU A 420 -8.73 16.10 -11.97
CA LEU A 420 -8.91 17.07 -10.89
C LEU A 420 -9.28 18.46 -11.41
N ALA A 421 -8.68 18.91 -12.52
CA ALA A 421 -9.08 20.15 -13.19
C ALA A 421 -10.54 20.09 -13.70
N LEU A 422 -10.94 18.97 -14.32
CA LEU A 422 -12.33 18.76 -14.74
C LEU A 422 -13.30 18.73 -13.55
N SER A 423 -12.90 18.17 -12.40
CA SER A 423 -13.74 18.10 -11.20
C SER A 423 -14.04 19.48 -10.63
N PHE A 424 -13.08 20.40 -10.73
CA PHE A 424 -13.28 21.80 -10.35
C PHE A 424 -14.31 22.47 -11.27
N MET A 425 -14.15 22.34 -12.59
CA MET A 425 -15.10 22.90 -13.56
C MET A 425 -16.50 22.29 -13.42
N TYR A 426 -16.58 20.97 -13.19
CA TYR A 426 -17.84 20.27 -12.93
C TYR A 426 -18.57 20.88 -11.72
N ARG A 427 -17.88 21.11 -10.60
CA ARG A 427 -18.48 21.72 -9.40
C ARG A 427 -18.93 23.16 -9.63
N VAL A 428 -18.15 23.96 -10.38
CA VAL A 428 -18.56 25.31 -10.79
C VAL A 428 -19.90 25.22 -11.51
N PHE A 429 -20.00 24.41 -12.58
CA PHE A 429 -21.21 24.35 -13.40
C PHE A 429 -22.37 23.60 -12.74
N ALA A 430 -22.12 22.66 -11.83
CA ALA A 430 -23.15 21.96 -11.08
C ALA A 430 -23.95 22.92 -10.18
N HIS A 431 -23.34 24.01 -9.73
CA HIS A 431 -24.01 25.03 -8.91
C HIS A 431 -24.94 25.95 -9.72
N TYR A 432 -24.74 26.04 -11.05
CA TYR A 432 -25.50 26.96 -11.90
C TYR A 432 -26.43 26.19 -12.86
N ARG A 433 -27.75 26.26 -12.61
CA ARG A 433 -28.79 25.53 -13.38
C ARG A 433 -28.70 25.73 -14.90
N GLY A 434 -28.28 26.90 -15.38
CA GLY A 434 -28.15 27.22 -16.82
C GLY A 434 -27.07 26.43 -17.57
N PHE A 435 -26.16 25.73 -16.87
CA PHE A 435 -25.02 25.03 -17.49
C PHE A 435 -25.13 23.50 -17.44
N ALA A 436 -26.36 22.96 -17.38
CA ALA A 436 -26.58 21.51 -17.34
C ALA A 436 -25.99 20.76 -18.56
N TRP A 437 -25.87 21.41 -19.73
CA TRP A 437 -25.24 20.83 -20.91
C TRP A 437 -23.71 20.71 -20.75
N LEU A 438 -23.04 21.74 -20.20
CA LEU A 438 -21.61 21.68 -19.88
C LEU A 438 -21.33 20.64 -18.81
N ARG A 439 -22.17 20.57 -17.77
CA ARG A 439 -22.07 19.54 -16.73
C ARG A 439 -22.07 18.14 -17.35
N ARG A 440 -23.05 17.85 -18.22
CA ARG A 440 -23.14 16.56 -18.93
C ARG A 440 -21.95 16.32 -19.86
N ALA A 441 -21.46 17.35 -20.55
CA ALA A 441 -20.26 17.23 -21.38
C ALA A 441 -19.02 16.86 -20.56
N ILE A 442 -18.81 17.52 -19.42
CA ILE A 442 -17.71 17.22 -18.49
C ILE A 442 -17.86 15.80 -17.93
N GLN A 443 -19.06 15.39 -17.53
CA GLN A 443 -19.32 14.01 -17.06
C GLN A 443 -18.93 12.97 -18.10
N ARG A 444 -19.28 13.16 -19.38
CA ARG A 444 -18.89 12.23 -20.45
C ARG A 444 -17.38 12.18 -20.65
N ILE A 445 -16.72 13.34 -20.63
CA ILE A 445 -15.25 13.42 -20.74
C ILE A 445 -14.58 12.73 -19.54
N ALA A 446 -15.06 13.00 -18.32
CA ALA A 446 -14.56 12.40 -17.10
C ALA A 446 -14.78 10.88 -17.11
N ALA A 447 -15.97 10.43 -17.49
CA ALA A 447 -16.32 9.01 -17.55
C ALA A 447 -15.38 8.22 -18.48
N LYS A 448 -15.16 8.71 -19.70
CA LYS A 448 -14.22 8.11 -20.65
C LYS A 448 -12.80 8.01 -20.06
N ARG A 449 -12.35 9.06 -19.36
CA ARG A 449 -11.01 9.12 -18.76
C ARG A 449 -10.87 8.19 -17.56
N LEU A 450 -11.86 8.17 -16.66
CA LEU A 450 -11.90 7.30 -15.48
C LEU A 450 -11.87 5.83 -15.92
N GLN A 451 -12.70 5.45 -16.90
CA GLN A 451 -12.69 4.09 -17.43
C GLN A 451 -11.33 3.68 -18.03
N SER A 452 -10.66 4.59 -18.74
CA SER A 452 -9.35 4.30 -19.35
C SER A 452 -8.16 4.29 -18.37
N GLN A 453 -8.36 4.72 -17.12
CA GLN A 453 -7.30 4.79 -16.12
C GLN A 453 -7.28 3.60 -15.17
N GLU A 454 -8.42 2.93 -15.00
CA GLU A 454 -8.54 1.84 -14.05
C GLU A 454 -7.48 0.75 -14.27
N ASP A 455 -7.38 0.22 -15.50
CA ASP A 455 -6.43 -0.83 -15.80
C ASP A 455 -4.99 -0.36 -15.64
N VAL A 456 -4.67 0.87 -16.07
CA VAL A 456 -3.32 1.44 -15.95
C VAL A 456 -2.89 1.54 -14.48
N LEU A 457 -3.76 2.04 -13.60
CA LEU A 457 -3.43 2.19 -12.17
C LEU A 457 -3.28 0.85 -11.46
N LEU A 458 -4.10 -0.14 -11.81
CA LEU A 458 -4.00 -1.48 -11.26
C LEU A 458 -2.73 -2.19 -11.79
N GLU A 459 -2.40 -2.02 -13.07
CA GLU A 459 -1.19 -2.59 -13.68
C GLU A 459 0.11 -1.92 -13.25
N SER A 460 0.04 -0.71 -12.70
CA SER A 460 1.21 0.00 -12.16
C SER A 460 1.34 -0.09 -10.63
N GLY A 461 0.49 -0.88 -9.96
CA GLY A 461 0.46 -0.97 -8.49
C GLY A 461 0.12 0.35 -7.77
N ALA A 462 -0.45 1.33 -8.48
CA ALA A 462 -0.75 2.65 -7.93
C ALA A 462 -2.09 2.65 -7.14
N TYR A 463 -2.19 1.77 -6.13
CA TYR A 463 -3.44 1.50 -5.41
C TYR A 463 -4.06 2.73 -4.75
N ALA A 464 -3.25 3.62 -4.17
CA ALA A 464 -3.74 4.90 -3.62
C ALA A 464 -4.49 5.73 -4.68
N ASN A 465 -3.93 5.83 -5.88
CA ASN A 465 -4.54 6.55 -6.99
C ASN A 465 -5.77 5.82 -7.54
N TYR A 466 -5.76 4.48 -7.57
CA TYR A 466 -6.95 3.67 -7.91
C TYR A 466 -8.11 3.94 -6.95
N HIS A 467 -7.87 3.96 -5.63
CA HIS A 467 -8.92 4.25 -4.65
C HIS A 467 -9.41 5.71 -4.73
N HIS A 468 -8.54 6.66 -5.09
CA HIS A 468 -8.98 8.02 -5.43
C HIS A 468 -9.85 8.07 -6.68
N LEU A 469 -9.57 7.24 -7.69
CA LEU A 469 -10.39 7.11 -8.89
C LEU A 469 -11.80 6.61 -8.56
N VAL A 470 -11.94 5.67 -7.62
CA VAL A 470 -13.24 5.24 -7.06
C VAL A 470 -14.01 6.43 -6.46
N LEU A 471 -13.34 7.25 -5.64
CA LEU A 471 -13.95 8.45 -5.08
C LEU A 471 -14.35 9.48 -6.16
N TRP A 472 -13.62 9.56 -7.28
CA TRP A 472 -13.98 10.49 -8.35
C TRP A 472 -15.21 10.06 -9.13
N VAL A 473 -15.44 8.77 -9.35
CA VAL A 473 -16.67 8.29 -10.00
C VAL A 473 -17.91 8.76 -9.24
N ALA A 474 -17.89 8.68 -7.90
CA ALA A 474 -18.94 9.24 -7.06
C ALA A 474 -19.02 10.77 -7.19
N ARG A 475 -17.89 11.48 -7.11
CA ARG A 475 -17.85 12.96 -7.17
C ARG A 475 -18.31 13.56 -8.49
N PHE A 476 -18.18 12.85 -9.60
CA PHE A 476 -18.68 13.28 -10.91
C PHE A 476 -20.12 12.85 -11.16
N ASP A 477 -20.73 12.06 -10.29
CA ASP A 477 -22.05 11.46 -10.49
C ASP A 477 -22.11 10.69 -11.83
N VAL A 478 -21.15 9.77 -12.01
CA VAL A 478 -21.02 8.95 -13.22
C VAL A 478 -21.00 7.45 -12.92
N GLY A 479 -21.40 7.01 -11.73
CA GLY A 479 -21.42 5.58 -11.36
C GLY A 479 -22.38 4.72 -12.19
N ASN A 480 -23.37 5.35 -12.83
CA ASN A 480 -24.24 4.73 -13.83
C ASN A 480 -23.60 4.58 -15.21
N ILE A 481 -22.53 5.33 -15.51
CA ILE A 481 -21.81 5.30 -16.79
C ILE A 481 -20.52 4.48 -16.66
N VAL A 482 -19.77 4.72 -15.58
CA VAL A 482 -18.48 4.09 -15.30
C VAL A 482 -18.71 3.02 -14.24
N LYS A 483 -18.58 1.76 -14.66
CA LYS A 483 -18.46 0.63 -13.74
C LYS A 483 -16.98 0.40 -13.49
N ILE A 484 -16.45 1.03 -12.44
CA ILE A 484 -15.15 0.62 -11.91
C ILE A 484 -15.35 -0.79 -11.38
N SER A 485 -14.48 -1.69 -11.80
CA SER A 485 -14.54 -3.04 -11.31
C SER A 485 -14.30 -3.00 -9.79
N GLN A 486 -15.25 -3.49 -9.00
CA GLN A 486 -15.05 -3.71 -7.55
C GLN A 486 -14.11 -4.91 -7.32
N ARG A 487 -13.03 -4.98 -8.10
CA ARG A 487 -12.09 -6.09 -8.12
C ARG A 487 -11.17 -6.11 -6.91
N THR A 488 -11.19 -5.07 -6.07
CA THR A 488 -10.32 -4.86 -4.91
C THR A 488 -11.12 -4.36 -3.71
N TYR A 489 -10.46 -3.62 -2.82
CA TYR A 489 -11.01 -2.98 -1.63
C TYR A 489 -11.96 -1.81 -1.97
N SER A 490 -12.91 -1.54 -1.09
CA SER A 490 -13.56 -0.23 -1.07
C SER A 490 -12.51 0.86 -0.89
N ALA A 491 -12.82 2.11 -1.26
CA ALA A 491 -11.85 3.19 -1.10
C ALA A 491 -11.39 3.34 0.36
N SER A 492 -12.29 3.16 1.34
CA SER A 492 -11.96 3.26 2.76
C SER A 492 -10.99 2.16 3.18
N GLU A 493 -11.34 0.89 2.92
CA GLU A 493 -10.50 -0.27 3.23
C GLU A 493 -9.13 -0.18 2.53
N GLY A 494 -9.10 0.25 1.27
CA GLY A 494 -7.86 0.39 0.52
C GLY A 494 -6.94 1.46 1.10
N PHE A 495 -7.49 2.60 1.54
CA PHE A 495 -6.71 3.63 2.23
C PHE A 495 -6.33 3.23 3.67
N GLU A 496 -7.12 2.40 4.33
CA GLU A 496 -6.80 1.80 5.62
C GLU A 496 -5.60 0.86 5.52
N GLU A 497 -5.64 -0.07 4.56
CA GLU A 497 -4.59 -1.06 4.38
C GLU A 497 -3.24 -0.42 4.02
N ILE A 498 -3.22 0.70 3.27
CA ILE A 498 -1.97 1.45 3.01
C ILE A 498 -1.68 2.54 4.05
N GLY A 499 -2.52 2.73 5.07
CA GLY A 499 -2.37 3.78 6.10
C GLY A 499 -2.41 5.23 5.60
N TYR A 500 -3.14 5.52 4.52
CA TYR A 500 -3.26 6.87 3.97
C TYR A 500 -4.39 7.67 4.65
N THR A 501 -4.13 8.16 5.86
CA THR A 501 -5.10 8.82 6.76
C THR A 501 -5.91 9.95 6.10
N LEU A 502 -5.28 10.88 5.37
CA LEU A 502 -6.00 11.95 4.68
C LEU A 502 -7.01 11.41 3.66
N ALA A 503 -6.65 10.33 2.96
CA ALA A 503 -7.52 9.74 1.97
C ALA A 503 -8.70 8.99 2.62
N GLN A 504 -8.49 8.35 3.79
CA GLN A 504 -9.56 7.80 4.62
C GLN A 504 -10.57 8.88 5.03
N MET A 505 -10.10 10.02 5.55
CA MET A 505 -10.96 11.17 5.88
C MET A 505 -11.78 11.65 4.67
N GLN A 506 -11.17 11.67 3.49
CA GLN A 506 -11.85 12.04 2.25
C GLN A 506 -12.89 11.01 1.80
N ALA A 507 -12.64 9.72 2.05
CA ALA A 507 -13.56 8.63 1.77
C ALA A 507 -14.75 8.67 2.73
N PHE A 508 -14.50 8.81 4.03
CA PHE A 508 -15.51 9.03 5.07
C PHE A 508 -16.44 10.19 4.69
N ARG A 509 -15.90 11.37 4.38
CA ARG A 509 -16.71 12.53 3.97
C ARG A 509 -17.48 12.30 2.67
N ALA A 510 -16.99 11.45 1.77
CA ALA A 510 -17.71 11.13 0.53
C ALA A 510 -18.89 10.18 0.74
N GLN A 511 -18.93 9.47 1.87
CA GLN A 511 -20.00 8.53 2.25
C GLN A 511 -21.01 9.15 3.24
N ALA A 512 -20.78 10.39 3.70
CA ALA A 512 -21.54 11.07 4.74
C ALA A 512 -22.94 11.55 4.32
N ASP A 513 -23.74 10.66 3.72
CA ASP A 513 -25.12 10.93 3.30
C ASP A 513 -26.14 10.59 4.40
N SER A 514 -25.79 9.76 5.39
CA SER A 514 -26.67 9.36 6.49
C SER A 514 -26.48 10.24 7.73
N ARG A 515 -27.50 11.01 8.10
CA ARG A 515 -27.50 11.85 9.32
C ARG A 515 -27.78 11.02 10.58
N THR A 516 -26.93 10.06 10.92
CA THR A 516 -27.06 9.27 12.18
C THR A 516 -26.12 9.80 13.27
N SER A 517 -26.40 9.45 14.53
CA SER A 517 -25.54 9.81 15.68
C SER A 517 -24.16 9.18 15.63
N GLU A 518 -24.05 7.96 15.09
CA GLU A 518 -22.76 7.27 14.90
C GLU A 518 -21.85 8.06 13.95
N TRP A 519 -22.42 8.63 12.90
CA TRP A 519 -21.70 9.48 11.94
C TRP A 519 -21.20 10.78 12.55
N GLU A 520 -21.94 11.35 13.49
CA GLU A 520 -21.51 12.57 14.19
C GLU A 520 -20.27 12.32 15.05
N GLU A 521 -20.25 11.21 15.78
CA GLU A 521 -19.13 10.81 16.61
C GLU A 521 -17.89 10.46 15.77
N GLU A 522 -18.08 9.78 14.64
CA GLU A 522 -16.98 9.52 13.72
C GLU A 522 -16.45 10.81 13.07
N ALA A 523 -17.34 11.72 12.66
CA ALA A 523 -16.95 13.03 12.15
C ALA A 523 -16.19 13.85 13.19
N ARG A 524 -16.55 13.73 14.48
CA ARG A 524 -15.80 14.32 15.60
C ARG A 524 -14.37 13.80 15.64
N LYS A 525 -14.18 12.48 15.71
CA LYS A 525 -12.86 11.84 15.72
C LYS A 525 -12.01 12.28 14.53
N TRP A 526 -12.56 12.23 13.32
CA TRP A 526 -11.84 12.65 12.12
C TRP A 526 -11.49 14.14 12.11
N SER A 527 -12.39 15.02 12.57
CA SER A 527 -12.12 16.46 12.62
C SER A 527 -11.01 16.83 13.60
N GLU A 528 -10.98 16.19 14.76
CA GLU A 528 -9.96 16.38 15.79
C GLU A 528 -8.60 15.86 15.29
N LEU A 529 -8.58 14.64 14.75
CA LEU A 529 -7.37 14.07 14.16
C LEU A 529 -6.84 14.93 13.01
N ALA A 530 -7.70 15.40 12.10
CA ALA A 530 -7.26 16.28 10.99
C ALA A 530 -6.65 17.60 11.48
N ALA A 531 -7.16 18.15 12.58
CA ALA A 531 -6.62 19.35 13.21
C ALA A 531 -5.24 19.08 13.83
N GLU A 532 -5.10 17.98 14.57
CA GLU A 532 -3.86 17.52 15.20
C GLU A 532 -2.76 17.27 14.17
N LEU A 533 -3.09 16.59 13.07
CA LEU A 533 -2.16 16.30 11.98
C LEU A 533 -1.72 17.53 11.17
N GLY A 534 -2.34 18.69 11.42
CA GLY A 534 -2.10 19.92 10.64
C GLY A 534 -2.74 19.91 9.26
N VAL A 535 -3.69 19.01 8.98
CA VAL A 535 -4.35 18.87 7.67
C VAL A 535 -5.55 19.83 7.57
N HIS A 536 -5.26 21.13 7.66
CA HIS A 536 -6.27 22.18 7.72
C HIS A 536 -7.33 22.13 6.61
N PRO A 537 -7.01 21.81 5.34
CA PRO A 537 -8.00 21.72 4.28
C PRO A 537 -9.05 20.64 4.51
N GLU A 538 -8.75 19.55 5.20
CA GLU A 538 -9.74 18.51 5.52
C GLU A 538 -10.40 18.78 6.87
N ALA A 539 -9.64 19.28 7.85
CA ALA A 539 -10.18 19.69 9.15
C ALA A 539 -11.38 20.63 9.02
N TYR A 540 -11.27 21.74 8.26
CA TYR A 540 -12.41 22.66 8.12
C TYR A 540 -13.63 22.00 7.42
N LYS A 541 -13.40 21.06 6.50
CA LYS A 541 -14.51 20.36 5.82
C LYS A 541 -15.22 19.41 6.78
N LEU A 542 -14.48 18.75 7.66
CA LEU A 542 -15.03 17.86 8.68
C LEU A 542 -15.75 18.64 9.79
N PHE A 543 -15.18 19.76 10.27
CA PHE A 543 -15.90 20.66 11.20
C PHE A 543 -17.20 21.21 10.60
N ARG A 544 -17.17 21.57 9.32
CA ARG A 544 -18.39 21.97 8.59
C ARG A 544 -19.41 20.83 8.56
N LEU A 545 -18.98 19.60 8.25
CA LEU A 545 -19.86 18.42 8.26
C LEU A 545 -20.50 18.25 9.64
N ARG A 546 -19.72 18.36 10.73
CA ARG A 546 -20.24 18.33 12.11
C ARG A 546 -21.26 19.43 12.39
N ARG A 547 -21.03 20.65 11.90
CA ARG A 547 -21.99 21.76 12.05
C ARG A 547 -23.34 21.46 11.37
N GLN A 548 -23.39 20.58 10.38
CA GLN A 548 -24.68 20.16 9.81
C GLN A 548 -25.53 19.35 10.81
N PHE A 549 -24.90 18.70 11.79
CA PHE A 549 -25.57 18.04 12.91
C PHE A 549 -25.86 19.01 14.06
N ARG A 550 -24.96 19.98 14.31
CA ARG A 550 -25.09 21.01 15.36
C ARG A 550 -24.95 22.42 14.79
N PRO A 551 -25.99 22.98 14.15
CA PRO A 551 -25.89 24.27 13.47
C PRO A 551 -25.59 25.45 14.39
N ASP A 552 -26.02 25.37 15.65
CA ASP A 552 -25.90 26.44 16.65
C ASP A 552 -24.61 26.36 17.50
N ASP A 553 -23.74 25.37 17.23
CA ASP A 553 -22.48 25.21 17.95
C ASP A 553 -21.44 26.24 17.46
N ALA A 554 -21.28 27.31 18.23
CA ALA A 554 -20.33 28.39 17.95
C ALA A 554 -18.87 27.90 17.91
N ALA A 555 -18.50 26.89 18.72
CA ALA A 555 -17.15 26.36 18.75
C ALA A 555 -16.81 25.64 17.44
N LEU A 556 -17.74 24.85 16.89
CA LEU A 556 -17.56 24.21 15.58
C LEU A 556 -17.40 25.24 14.46
N LYS A 557 -18.18 26.33 14.48
CA LYS A 557 -18.05 27.41 13.51
C LYS A 557 -16.68 28.10 13.62
N SER A 558 -16.23 28.43 14.82
CA SER A 558 -14.91 29.04 15.04
C SER A 558 -13.78 28.11 14.59
N ALA A 559 -13.87 26.81 14.87
CA ALA A 559 -12.89 25.82 14.41
C ALA A 559 -12.86 25.70 12.87
N GLU A 560 -14.02 25.65 12.22
CA GLU A 560 -14.12 25.69 10.75
C GLU A 560 -13.43 26.94 10.19
N GLU A 561 -13.77 28.12 10.71
CA GLU A 561 -13.23 29.40 10.23
C GLU A 561 -11.71 29.50 10.45
N TYR A 562 -11.22 29.03 11.60
CA TYR A 562 -9.80 28.96 11.91
C TYR A 562 -9.04 28.13 10.87
N HIS A 563 -9.44 26.86 10.67
CA HIS A 563 -8.75 25.98 9.73
C HIS A 563 -8.90 26.42 8.27
N PHE A 564 -10.05 27.01 7.90
CA PHE A 564 -10.22 27.62 6.60
C PHE A 564 -9.28 28.82 6.40
N ALA A 565 -9.08 29.64 7.45
CA ALA A 565 -8.19 30.79 7.39
C ALA A 565 -6.72 30.40 7.22
N GLN A 566 -6.31 29.24 7.77
CA GLN A 566 -4.95 28.70 7.61
C GLN A 566 -4.60 28.34 6.15
N CYS A 567 -5.60 28.08 5.31
CA CYS A 567 -5.37 27.73 3.91
C CYS A 567 -5.00 28.97 3.08
N GLU A 568 -3.98 28.85 2.21
CA GLU A 568 -3.58 29.90 1.26
C GLU A 568 -4.54 29.96 0.06
N TYR A 569 -5.85 30.04 0.28
CA TYR A 569 -6.79 30.31 -0.79
C TYR A 569 -6.73 31.80 -1.18
N SER A 570 -6.61 32.10 -2.49
CA SER A 570 -6.82 33.45 -3.03
C SER A 570 -8.23 33.97 -2.70
N PRO A 571 -8.47 35.30 -2.71
CA PRO A 571 -9.79 35.86 -2.39
C PRO A 571 -10.94 35.24 -3.20
N TRP A 572 -10.74 35.05 -4.51
CA TRP A 572 -11.68 34.36 -5.38
C TRP A 572 -11.92 32.90 -4.96
N MET A 573 -10.85 32.15 -4.67
CA MET A 573 -10.99 30.76 -4.23
C MET A 573 -11.69 30.67 -2.88
N ARG A 574 -11.45 31.61 -1.95
CA ARG A 574 -12.18 31.69 -0.67
C ARG A 574 -13.67 31.89 -0.88
N PHE A 575 -14.05 32.80 -1.78
CA PHE A 575 -15.44 33.02 -2.17
C PHE A 575 -16.10 31.75 -2.71
N LEU A 576 -15.46 31.07 -3.67
CA LEU A 576 -15.97 29.82 -4.24
C LEU A 576 -16.11 28.71 -3.19
N ARG A 577 -15.08 28.51 -2.36
CA ARG A 577 -15.08 27.44 -1.34
C ARG A 577 -16.16 27.63 -0.29
N ARG A 578 -16.45 28.87 0.12
CA ARG A 578 -17.57 29.17 1.03
C ARG A 578 -18.94 28.90 0.42
N ARG A 579 -19.08 29.00 -0.92
CA ARG A 579 -20.35 28.70 -1.61
C ARG A 579 -20.56 27.22 -1.90
N TRP A 580 -19.48 26.45 -2.04
CA TRP A 580 -19.53 25.03 -2.42
C TRP A 580 -19.53 24.06 -1.26
N ALA A 581 -19.15 24.55 -0.08
CA ALA A 581 -19.09 23.76 1.12
C ALA A 581 -20.21 24.24 2.04
#